data_AF-A0A3C0RX81-F1
#
_entry.id   AF-A0A3C0RX81-F1
#
_cell.length_a   1.000
_cell.length_b   1.000
_cell.length_c   1.000
_cell.angle_alpha   90.00
_cell.angle_beta   90.00
_cell.angle_gamma   90.00
#
_symmetry.space_group_name_H-M   'P 1'
#
loop_
_entity.id
_entity.type
_entity.pdbx_description
1 polymer ?
#
loop_
_entity_poly.entity_id
_entity_poly.type
_entity_poly.pdbx_seq_one_letter_code
_entity_poly.pdbx_strand_id
1 'polypeptide(L)' 'MSILKPIIKKDTNKHLLILVHGLNGSDETWCGNEQRFVENLIREKLFIENFDLSLFLYDTSISPLNKTRKITN' A
#
# COMPACT_ATOMS: atom_id res chain seq x y z
N MET A 1 0.31 -8.11 -10.61
CA MET A 1 -0.98 -7.47 -11.01
C MET A 1 -1.25 -6.35 -10.01
N SER A 2 -1.87 -5.23 -10.38
CA SER A 2 -2.17 -4.17 -9.39
C SER A 2 -3.64 -4.19 -8.99
N ILE A 3 -3.92 -4.02 -7.70
CA ILE A 3 -5.27 -4.04 -7.13
C ILE A 3 -5.42 -2.85 -6.17
N LEU A 4 -6.56 -2.16 -6.27
CA LEU A 4 -6.97 -1.19 -5.25
C LEU A 4 -7.91 -1.89 -4.25
N LYS A 5 -7.46 -2.03 -3.00
CA LYS A 5 -8.20 -2.69 -1.91
C LYS A 5 -8.83 -1.62 -1.01
N PRO A 6 -10.17 -1.44 -1.02
CA PRO A 6 -10.83 -0.46 -0.15
C PRO A 6 -10.77 -0.90 1.32
N ILE A 7 -10.50 0.06 2.21
CA ILE A 7 -10.52 -0.11 3.67
C ILE A 7 -11.70 0.65 4.28
N ILE A 8 -11.87 1.93 3.89
CA ILE A 8 -13.06 2.73 4.19
C ILE A 8 -13.64 3.17 2.86
N LYS A 9 -14.91 2.87 2.64
CA LYS A 9 -15.66 3.37 1.49
C LYS A 9 -17.06 3.76 1.93
N LYS A 10 -17.27 5.07 2.12
CA LYS A 10 -18.58 5.62 2.47
C LYS A 10 -19.23 6.35 1.29
N ASP A 11 -18.49 6.59 0.19
CA ASP A 11 -18.93 7.25 -1.05
C ASP A 11 -19.45 8.70 -0.88
N THR A 12 -19.68 9.14 0.36
CA THR A 12 -20.04 10.51 0.76
C THR A 12 -18.83 11.34 1.19
N ASN A 13 -17.70 10.69 1.43
CA ASN A 13 -16.45 11.36 1.79
C ASN A 13 -15.92 12.15 0.59
N LYS A 14 -15.42 13.35 0.84
CA LYS A 14 -14.95 14.26 -0.22
C LYS A 14 -13.50 14.01 -0.63
N HIS A 15 -12.76 13.27 0.18
CA HIS A 15 -11.35 13.02 -0.01
C HIS A 15 -11.06 11.53 -0.12
N LEU A 16 -10.04 11.18 -0.90
CA LEU A 16 -9.55 9.82 -1.03
C LEU A 16 -8.09 9.79 -0.61
N LEU A 17 -7.77 8.94 0.35
CA LEU A 17 -6.41 8.59 0.72
C LEU A 17 -6.06 7.22 0.15
N ILE A 18 -4.98 7.16 -0.62
CA ILE A 18 -4.44 5.91 -1.17
C ILE A 18 -3.07 5.67 -0.54
N LEU A 19 -2.91 4.52 0.12
CA LEU A 19 -1.62 4.10 0.67
C LEU A 19 -0.92 3.17 -0.31
N VAL A 20 0.33 3.50 -0.63
CA VAL A 20 1.17 2.77 -1.59
C VAL A 20 2.38 2.23 -0.82
N HIS A 21 2.53 0.91 -0.75
CA HIS A 21 3.68 0.31 -0.06
C HIS A 21 4.99 0.52 -0.86
N GLY A 22 6.13 0.33 -0.17
CA GLY A 22 7.45 0.34 -0.81
C GLY A 22 7.78 -0.96 -1.56
N LEU A 23 9.02 -1.06 -2.05
CA LEU A 23 9.54 -2.28 -2.69
C LEU A 23 9.35 -3.52 -1.81
N ASN A 24 8.85 -4.60 -2.42
CA ASN A 24 8.51 -5.87 -1.76
C ASN A 24 7.47 -5.76 -0.62
N GLY A 25 6.75 -4.63 -0.54
CA GLY A 25 5.65 -4.48 0.40
C GLY A 25 4.39 -5.23 -0.04
N SER A 26 3.44 -5.32 0.88
CA SER A 26 2.13 -5.96 0.71
C SER A 26 1.08 -5.23 1.55
N ASP A 27 -0.14 -5.77 1.67
CA ASP A 27 -1.12 -5.27 2.62
C ASP A 27 -0.69 -5.46 4.08
N GLU A 28 0.13 -6.47 4.37
CA GLU A 28 0.71 -6.73 5.70
C GLU A 28 1.70 -5.63 6.12
N THR A 29 2.26 -4.88 5.17
CA THR A 29 3.08 -3.68 5.47
C THR A 29 2.26 -2.60 6.16
N TRP A 30 0.96 -2.56 5.91
CA TRP A 30 0.05 -1.53 6.40
C TRP A 30 -0.88 -2.01 7.51
N CYS A 31 -1.24 -3.30 7.48
CA CYS A 31 -2.18 -3.94 8.40
C CYS A 31 -1.48 -5.14 9.06
N GLY A 32 -1.05 -5.00 10.31
CA GLY A 32 -0.29 -6.05 10.98
C GLY A 32 -0.11 -5.84 12.49
N ASN A 33 0.49 -6.83 13.14
CA ASN A 33 0.72 -6.80 14.60
C ASN A 33 1.82 -5.81 15.03
N GLU A 34 2.84 -5.60 14.20
CA GLU A 34 3.97 -4.71 14.52
C GLU A 34 3.75 -3.26 14.07
N GLN A 35 2.95 -3.03 13.02
CA GLN A 35 2.66 -1.70 12.48
C GLN A 35 1.18 -1.57 12.16
N ARG A 36 0.43 -1.06 13.16
CA ARG A 36 -1.02 -0.83 13.11
C ARG A 36 -1.39 0.50 12.48
N PHE A 37 -0.70 0.91 11.42
CA PHE A 37 -0.87 2.27 10.88
C PHE A 37 -2.30 2.48 10.38
N VAL A 38 -2.80 1.56 9.57
CA VAL A 38 -4.17 1.64 9.05
C VAL A 38 -5.18 1.58 10.18
N GLU A 39 -5.01 0.66 11.13
CA GLU A 39 -5.91 0.49 12.27
C GLU A 39 -5.95 1.74 13.16
N ASN A 40 -4.82 2.43 13.32
CA ASN A 40 -4.77 3.68 14.05
C ASN A 40 -5.45 4.81 13.24
N LEU A 41 -5.18 4.88 11.94
CA LEU A 41 -5.76 5.89 11.06
C LEU A 41 -7.29 5.81 11.03
N ILE A 42 -7.84 4.60 10.95
CA ILE A 42 -9.30 4.39 10.92
C ILE A 42 -9.97 4.48 12.30
N ARG A 43 -9.22 4.76 13.38
CA ARG A 43 -9.78 5.12 14.69
C ARG A 43 -9.93 6.63 14.85
N GLU A 44 -9.18 7.41 14.08
CA GLU A 44 -9.25 8.86 14.11
C GLU A 44 -10.51 9.36 13.40
N LYS A 45 -11.39 10.03 14.17
CA LYS A 45 -12.67 10.56 13.67
C LYS A 45 -12.50 11.44 12.43
N LEU A 46 -11.44 12.25 12.40
CA LEU A 46 -11.07 13.09 11.25
C LEU A 46 -10.99 12.27 9.96
N PHE A 47 -10.35 11.10 10.01
CA PHE A 47 -10.18 10.26 8.82
C PHE A 47 -11.49 9.58 8.43
N ILE A 48 -12.20 9.00 9.38
CA ILE A 48 -13.45 8.25 9.16
C ILE A 48 -14.57 9.10 8.54
N GLU A 49 -14.59 10.41 8.84
CA GLU A 49 -15.65 11.34 8.43
C GLU A 49 -15.33 12.13 7.16
N ASN A 50 -14.06 12.14 6.72
CA ASN A 50 -13.63 12.99 5.61
C ASN A 50 -12.96 12.22 4.47
N PHE A 51 -12.45 11.02 4.73
CA PHE A 51 -11.64 10.26 3.78
C PHE A 51 -12.21 8.87 3.52
N ASP A 52 -12.39 8.55 2.24
CA ASP A 52 -12.31 7.17 1.79
C ASP A 52 -10.83 6.73 1.79
N LEU A 53 -10.59 5.47 2.13
CA LEU A 53 -9.24 4.92 2.30
C LEU A 53 -9.10 3.64 1.50
N SER A 54 -8.04 3.54 0.72
CA SER A 54 -7.69 2.32 -0.02
C SER A 54 -6.21 2.03 0.03
N LEU A 55 -5.85 0.75 -0.05
CA LEU A 55 -4.47 0.30 -0.27
C LEU A 55 -4.28 0.02 -1.76
N PHE A 56 -3.22 0.57 -2.34
CA PHE A 56 -2.77 0.19 -3.67
C PHE A 56 -1.73 -0.93 -3.53
N LEU A 57 -2.11 -2.12 -3.96
CA LEU A 57 -1.30 -3.32 -3.89
C LEU A 57 -0.74 -3.62 -5.27
N TYR A 58 0.57 -3.83 -5.35
CA TYR A 58 1.24 -4.13 -6.59
C TYR A 58 2.44 -5.03 -6.36
N ASP A 59 2.62 -6.02 -7.24
CA ASP A 59 3.80 -6.87 -7.16
C ASP A 59 5.00 -6.18 -7.82
N THR A 60 6.11 -6.09 -7.10
CA THR A 60 7.41 -5.70 -7.66
C THR A 60 8.35 -6.88 -7.67
N SER A 61 8.99 -7.15 -8.80
CA SER A 61 10.14 -8.05 -8.87
C SER A 61 11.41 -7.23 -9.13
N ILE A 62 12.35 -7.28 -8.19
CA ILE A 62 13.70 -6.76 -8.42
C ILE A 62 14.41 -7.78 -9.31
N SER A 63 14.52 -7.49 -10.60
CA SER A 63 15.33 -8.32 -11.49
C SER A 63 16.81 -8.14 -11.13
N PRO A 64 17.56 -9.22 -10.87
CA PRO A 64 18.99 -9.09 -10.59
C PRO A 64 19.72 -8.58 -11.84
N LEU A 65 20.20 -7.34 -11.76
CA LEU A 65 21.14 -6.73 -12.70
C LEU A 65 22.51 -7.41 -12.56
N ASN A 66 22.66 -8.69 -12.93
CA ASN A 66 23.96 -9.39 -12.97
C ASN A 66 23.92 -10.73 -13.74
N LYS A 67 23.42 -10.75 -14.97
CA LYS A 67 23.67 -11.87 -15.91
C LYS A 67 24.45 -11.51 -17.18
N THR A 68 25.01 -10.30 -17.26
CA THR A 68 25.83 -9.86 -18.40
C THR A 68 27.24 -9.40 -18.05
N ARG A 69 27.71 -9.60 -16.81
CA ARG A 69 29.15 -9.50 -16.45
C ARG A 69 29.92 -10.83 -16.66
N LYS A 70 29.39 -11.72 -17.50
CA LYS A 70 30.10 -12.89 -18.04
C LYS A 70 29.92 -12.85 -19.56
N ILE A 71 30.72 -12.03 -20.22
CA ILE A 71 31.19 -12.06 -21.62
C ILE A 71 31.97 -10.73 -21.73
N THR A 72 33.22 -10.78 -22.20
CA THR A 72 34.22 -9.69 -22.34
C THR A 72 34.91 -9.20 -21.06
N ASN A 73 35.84 -10.00 -20.53
CA ASN A 73 37.29 -9.77 -20.65
C ASN A 73 38.05 -10.97 -20.07
#